data_AF-A0A654DZA1-F1
#
_entry.id   AF-A0A654DZA1-F1
#
_cell.length_a   1.000
_cell.length_b   1.000
_cell.length_c   1.000
_cell.angle_alpha   90.00
_cell.angle_beta   90.00
_cell.angle_gamma   90.00
#
_symmetry.space_group_name_H-M   'P 1'
#
loop_
_entity.id
_entity.type
_entity.pdbx_description
1 polymer ?
#
loop_
_entity_poly.entity_id
_entity_poly.type
_entity_poly.pdbx_seq_one_letter_code
_entity_poly.pdbx_strand_id
1 'polypeptide(L)' 'MSQLKEFVQVFQRELIDDKIDENTDYKNHSSWSSLVSLIIITEVEKSFGVLIEVEHLRNNTTLSDLYEQCMPLTKQ' A
#
# COMPACT_ATOMS: atom_id res chain seq x y z
N MET A 1 10.57 -10.72 6.18
CA MET A 1 11.35 -9.48 6.02
C MET A 1 10.69 -8.43 6.92
N SER A 2 10.92 -7.13 6.79
CA SER A 2 10.05 -6.15 7.48
C SER A 2 8.67 -6.16 6.83
N GLN A 3 7.59 -6.10 7.61
CA GLN A 3 6.21 -6.06 7.09
C GLN A 3 5.98 -4.85 6.16
N LEU A 4 6.61 -3.70 6.45
CA LEU A 4 6.58 -2.52 5.57
C LEU A 4 7.21 -2.81 4.20
N LYS A 5 8.30 -3.59 4.16
CA LYS A 5 8.96 -3.94 2.90
C LYS A 5 8.06 -4.84 2.05
N GLU A 6 7.40 -5.81 2.68
CA GLU A 6 6.44 -6.70 2.01
C GLU A 6 5.23 -5.90 1.51
N PHE A 7 4.79 -4.88 2.25
CA PHE A 7 3.75 -3.96 1.83
C PHE A 7 4.14 -3.16 0.58
N VAL A 8 5.32 -2.54 0.59
CA VAL A 8 5.86 -1.83 -0.58
C VAL A 8 5.97 -2.75 -1.80
N GLN A 9 6.35 -4.02 -1.61
CA GLN A 9 6.44 -5.00 -2.70
C GLN A 9 5.10 -5.30 -3.36
N VAL A 10 3.98 -5.22 -2.63
CA VAL A 10 2.64 -5.32 -3.25
C VAL A 10 2.46 -4.17 -4.24
N PHE A 11 2.80 -2.95 -3.84
CA PHE A 11 2.67 -1.77 -4.71
C PHE A 11 3.63 -1.83 -5.91
N GLN A 12 4.89 -2.24 -5.70
CA GLN A 12 5.85 -2.42 -6.78
C GLN A 12 5.32 -3.39 -7.85
N ARG A 13 4.72 -4.50 -7.41
CA ARG A 13 4.16 -5.51 -8.31
C ARG A 13 2.92 -5.00 -9.05
N GLU A 14 1.96 -4.40 -8.35
CA GLU A 14 0.70 -3.98 -8.96
C GLU A 14 0.85 -2.72 -9.82
N LEU A 15 1.82 -1.85 -9.52
CA LEU A 15 2.14 -0.67 -10.34
C LEU A 15 3.21 -0.95 -11.40
N ILE A 16 3.81 -2.14 -11.38
CA ILE A 16 4.86 -2.59 -12.29
C ILE A 16 6.06 -1.62 -12.26
N ASP A 17 6.48 -1.24 -11.05
CA ASP A 17 7.64 -0.37 -10.83
C ASP A 17 8.40 -0.74 -9.55
N ASP A 18 9.60 -1.31 -9.73
CA ASP A 18 10.50 -1.71 -8.64
C ASP A 18 11.17 -0.51 -7.93
N LYS A 19 10.99 0.72 -8.44
CA LYS A 19 11.55 1.93 -7.82
C LYS A 19 10.67 2.53 -6.74
N ILE A 20 9.44 2.04 -6.61
CA ILE A 20 8.52 2.48 -5.55
C ILE A 20 9.14 2.12 -4.20
N ASP A 21 9.17 3.10 -3.30
CA ASP A 21 9.65 2.98 -1.93
C ASP A 21 8.59 3.48 -0.92
N GLU A 22 8.89 3.41 0.38
CA GLU A 22 7.96 3.82 1.42
C GLU A 22 7.54 5.30 1.35
N ASN A 23 8.32 6.16 0.69
CA ASN A 23 8.10 7.61 0.59
C ASN A 23 7.41 8.01 -0.73
N THR A 24 7.15 7.04 -1.60
CA THR A 24 6.61 7.29 -2.93
C THR A 24 5.14 7.70 -2.88
N ASP A 25 4.79 8.78 -3.60
CA ASP A 25 3.40 9.15 -3.88
C ASP A 25 2.80 8.21 -4.93
N TYR A 26 2.24 7.11 -4.44
CA TYR A 26 1.67 6.05 -5.27
C TYR A 26 0.46 6.51 -6.11
N LYS A 27 -0.23 7.58 -5.71
CA LYS A 27 -1.43 8.09 -6.41
C LYS A 27 -1.07 8.85 -7.68
N ASN A 28 0.12 9.44 -7.71
CA ASN A 28 0.65 10.15 -8.87
C ASN A 28 1.42 9.23 -9.84
N HIS A 29 1.49 7.93 -9.55
CA HIS A 29 2.12 6.96 -10.43
C HIS A 29 1.31 6.78 -11.73
N SER A 30 1.97 6.65 -12.88
CA SER A 30 1.31 6.57 -14.20
C SER A 30 0.41 5.33 -14.36
N SER A 31 0.78 4.22 -13.71
CA SER A 31 -0.02 2.99 -13.67
C SER A 31 -1.18 3.04 -12.66
N TRP A 32 -1.32 4.12 -11.90
CA TRP A 32 -2.38 4.23 -10.90
C TRP A 32 -3.77 4.30 -11.57
N SER A 33 -4.69 3.48 -11.07
CA SER A 33 -6.09 3.48 -11.52
C SER A 33 -7.01 2.94 -10.43
N SER A 34 -8.31 3.18 -10.54
CA SER A 34 -9.29 2.59 -9.62
C SER A 34 -9.22 1.07 -9.59
N LEU A 35 -8.94 0.41 -10.73
CA LEU A 35 -8.78 -1.04 -10.78
C LEU A 35 -7.54 -1.50 -9.98
N VAL A 36 -6.39 -0.85 -10.20
CA VAL A 36 -5.15 -1.16 -9.47
C VAL A 36 -5.35 -0.94 -7.97
N SER A 37 -6.06 0.11 -7.56
CA SER A 37 -6.39 0.35 -6.15
C SER A 37 -7.19 -0.80 -5.53
N LEU A 38 -8.16 -1.38 -6.25
CA LEU A 38 -8.94 -2.53 -5.78
C LEU A 38 -8.10 -3.80 -5.68
N ILE A 39 -7.19 -4.02 -6.64
CA ILE A 39 -6.27 -5.16 -6.60
C ILE A 39 -5.35 -5.04 -5.39
N ILE A 40 -4.78 -3.86 -5.14
CA ILE A 40 -3.93 -3.59 -3.97
C ILE A 40 -4.67 -3.86 -2.68
N ILE A 41 -5.91 -3.37 -2.52
CA ILE A 41 -6.74 -3.65 -1.33
C ILE A 41 -6.88 -5.17 -1.12
N THR A 42 -7.21 -5.90 -2.20
CA THR A 42 -7.41 -7.36 -2.17
C THR A 42 -6.13 -8.11 -1.81
N GLU A 43 -4.99 -7.72 -2.40
CA GLU A 43 -3.71 -8.39 -2.15
C GLU A 43 -3.14 -8.08 -0.76
N VAL A 44 -3.37 -6.87 -0.25
CA VAL A 44 -3.03 -6.52 1.13
C VAL A 44 -3.92 -7.30 2.11
N GLU A 45 -5.22 -7.42 1.86
CA GLU A 45 -6.12 -8.22 2.69
C GLU A 45 -5.68 -9.69 2.74
N LYS A 46 -5.32 -10.28 1.59
CA LYS A 46 -4.81 -11.66 1.54
C LYS A 46 -3.47 -11.85 2.25
N SER A 47 -2.56 -10.88 2.13
CA SER A 47 -1.18 -11.02 2.61
C SER A 47 -1.02 -10.65 4.09
N PHE A 48 -1.79 -9.68 4.56
CA PHE A 48 -1.66 -9.10 5.89
C PHE A 48 -2.91 -9.33 6.77
N GLY A 49 -4.02 -9.79 6.20
CA GLY A 49 -5.29 -9.92 6.93
C GLY A 49 -5.94 -8.57 7.26
N VAL A 50 -5.53 -7.50 6.59
CA VAL A 50 -5.96 -6.12 6.83
C VAL A 50 -6.68 -5.57 5.62
N LEU A 51 -7.90 -5.07 5.83
CA LEU A 51 -8.66 -4.39 4.79
C LEU A 51 -8.23 -2.91 4.75
N ILE A 52 -7.63 -2.48 3.64
CA ILE A 52 -7.38 -1.06 3.41
C ILE A 52 -8.70 -0.39 3.02
N GLU A 53 -9.18 0.53 3.86
CA GLU A 53 -10.34 1.35 3.51
C GLU A 53 -10.01 2.33 2.37
N VAL A 54 -10.96 2.53 1.46
CA VAL A 54 -10.81 3.44 0.32
C VAL A 54 -10.48 4.86 0.78
N GLU A 55 -11.01 5.28 1.93
CA GLU A 55 -10.72 6.58 2.54
C GLU A 55 -9.26 6.72 2.96
N HIS A 56 -8.66 5.67 3.53
CA HIS A 56 -7.22 5.66 3.87
C HIS A 56 -6.37 5.75 2.60
N LEU A 57 -6.71 5.01 1.54
CA LEU A 57 -6.01 5.11 0.26
C LEU A 57 -6.07 6.53 -0.34
N ARG A 58 -7.20 7.22 -0.17
CA ARG A 58 -7.39 8.58 -0.70
C ARG A 58 -6.65 9.64 0.13
N ASN A 59 -6.67 9.50 1.45
CA ASN A 59 -6.19 10.52 2.38
C ASN A 59 -4.68 10.44 2.66
N ASN A 60 -4.03 9.29 2.43
CA ASN A 60 -2.57 9.16 2.57
C ASN A 60 -1.84 9.46 1.28
N THR A 61 -0.60 9.94 1.41
CA THR A 61 0.24 10.30 0.26
C THR A 61 1.35 9.28 0.06
N THR A 62 2.01 8.84 1.13
CA THR A 62 3.11 7.86 1.06
C THR A 62 2.64 6.47 1.50
N LEU A 63 3.42 5.45 1.12
CA LEU A 63 3.17 4.07 1.54
C LEU A 63 3.44 3.86 3.04
N SER A 64 4.38 4.60 3.63
CA SER A 64 4.60 4.60 5.08
C SER A 64 3.35 5.03 5.84
N ASP A 65 2.74 6.15 5.42
CA ASP A 65 1.57 6.71 6.10
C ASP A 65 0.37 5.78 5.97
N LEU A 66 0.17 5.22 4.78
CA LEU A 66 -0.88 4.24 4.53
C LEU A 66 -0.69 2.97 5.37
N TYR A 67 0.55 2.46 5.43
CA TYR A 67 0.91 1.31 6.24
C TYR A 67 0.61 1.55 7.72
N GLU A 68 1.03 2.68 8.29
CA GLU A 68 0.81 3.00 9.70
C GLU A 68 -0.67 3.15 10.06
N GLN A 69 -1.48 3.72 9.17
CA GLN A 69 -2.93 3.83 9.39
C GLN A 69 -3.64 2.47 9.33
N CYS A 70 -3.22 1.60 8.41
CA CYS A 70 -3.88 0.31 8.20
C CYS A 70 -3.40 -0.75 9.18
N MET A 71 -2.12 -0.68 9.60
CA MET A 71 -1.49 -1.58 10.55
C MET A 71 -0.98 -0.78 11.74
N PRO A 72 -1.88 -0.35 12.65
CA PRO A 72 -1.45 0.25 13.90
C PRO A 72 -0.60 -0.79 14.62
N LEU A 73 0.71 -0.52 14.69
CA LEU A 73 1.66 -1.29 15.46
C LEU A 73 1.03 -1.54 16.83
N THR A 74 0.64 -2.78 17.09
CA THR A 74 0.42 -3.21 18.47
C THR A 74 1.78 -3.03 19.12
N LYS A 75 1.92 -1.95 19.90
CA LYS A 75 3.07 -1.73 20.77
C LYS A 75 3.21 -2.99 21.63
N GLN A 76 4.07 -3.92 21.21
CA GLN A 76 4.60 -4.96 22.09
C GLN A 76 5.74 -4.35 22.89
#